data_AF-E8WNQ5-F1
#
_entry.id   AF-E8WNQ5-F1
#
_cell.length_a   1.000
_cell.length_b   1.000
_cell.length_c   1.000
_cell.angle_alpha   90.00
_cell.angle_beta   90.00
_cell.angle_gamma   90.00
#
_symmetry.space_group_name_H-M   'P 1'
#
loop_
_entity.id
_entity.type
_entity.pdbx_description
1 polymer ?
#
loop_
_entity_poly.entity_id
_entity_poly.type
_entity_poly.pdbx_seq_one_letter_code
_entity_poly.pdbx_strand_id
1 'polypeptide(L)'
;MSLYQIPESEIRIELGDPVPFAGRKRRDLLIAAALGAPFGTRDPVDLALLSAASRKEDLRHYEQTGFTPLEPRLARSVARVQRVDSGEEALFARGEVDTILYLCHPDEATRYRAELLAEMQMTHGFRALGVGRGSIAADGSERWEFLGYIPVRATRQKSRRSEEPGDFYYVPVWDWQLRVLHWLSVLLIIALSVTGLLMGSSRFVYGVAGGFSNYLSWLRLVHFVAGWLLLCAAILRIAGLFLASNRFQRWYALFPVRVRDLKNLLQVAQNYLFCRFDRPPHYIGHNPLQQVAYTAIFGVGLLALVTGFALYALYDPGNFLFRYFVWFDNLVGVQYLRLAHQLIMWVFLAFIPIHVYLSVRADTVEREGALSSIVSGGRWCRKGTRFEDGPPTIDD
;
A
#
# COMPACT_ATOMS: atom_id res chain seq x y z
N MET A 1 24.28 -21.34 11.08
CA MET A 1 23.80 -19.99 10.68
C MET A 1 23.99 -18.99 11.81
N SER A 2 24.84 -17.97 11.61
CA SER A 2 25.13 -16.94 12.62
C SER A 2 24.84 -15.56 12.04
N LEU A 3 24.07 -14.76 12.77
CA LEU A 3 23.65 -13.42 12.37
C LEU A 3 24.65 -12.39 12.90
N TYR A 4 25.21 -11.57 12.01
CA TYR A 4 26.13 -10.50 12.38
C TYR A 4 25.47 -9.17 12.06
N GLN A 5 25.07 -8.45 13.11
CA GLN A 5 24.55 -7.08 13.00
C GLN A 5 25.73 -6.12 12.97
N ILE A 6 25.80 -5.31 11.91
CA ILE A 6 26.76 -4.22 11.80
C ILE A 6 26.03 -2.95 12.24
N PRO A 7 26.59 -2.15 13.15
CA PRO A 7 26.00 -0.86 13.53
C PRO A 7 25.89 0.05 12.30
N GLU A 8 24.74 0.71 12.13
CA GLU A 8 24.49 1.81 11.16
C GLU A 8 24.33 1.49 9.67
N SER A 9 24.36 0.23 9.20
CA SER A 9 24.13 -0.07 7.78
C SER A 9 22.69 -0.54 7.47
N GLU A 10 22.09 -0.04 6.38
CA GLU A 10 20.79 -0.52 5.84
C GLU A 10 20.85 -1.98 5.31
N ILE A 11 22.00 -2.65 5.42
CA ILE A 11 22.30 -3.93 4.79
C ILE A 11 22.67 -4.94 5.87
N ARG A 12 21.88 -6.00 5.99
CA ARG A 12 22.13 -7.15 6.85
C ARG A 12 22.86 -8.23 6.06
N ILE A 13 24.01 -8.66 6.55
CA ILE A 13 24.76 -9.79 5.97
C ILE A 13 24.50 -11.06 6.78
N GLU A 14 24.14 -12.12 6.08
CA GLU A 14 23.95 -13.45 6.64
C GLU A 14 25.01 -14.40 6.07
N LEU A 15 25.80 -15.00 6.96
CA LEU A 15 26.78 -16.03 6.61
C LEU A 15 26.13 -17.40 6.75
N GLY A 16 26.10 -18.15 5.64
CA GLY A 16 25.76 -19.57 5.62
C GLY A 16 26.85 -20.43 6.28
N ASP A 17 26.63 -21.74 6.31
CA ASP A 17 27.60 -22.64 6.92
C ASP A 17 28.81 -22.83 5.97
N PRO A 18 30.06 -22.60 6.43
CA PRO A 18 31.24 -22.72 5.58
C PRO A 18 31.43 -24.15 5.06
N VAL A 19 31.82 -24.28 3.79
CA VAL A 19 32.03 -25.57 3.11
C VAL A 19 33.52 -25.74 2.80
N PRO A 20 34.29 -26.39 3.69
CA PRO A 20 35.71 -26.62 3.49
C PRO A 20 35.98 -27.79 2.55
N PHE A 21 37.10 -27.70 1.84
CA PHE A 21 37.67 -28.73 0.97
C PHE A 21 39.07 -29.14 1.48
N ALA A 22 39.71 -30.10 0.80
CA ALA A 22 41.07 -30.57 1.12
C ALA A 22 41.26 -31.03 2.59
N GLY A 23 40.20 -31.54 3.24
CA GLY A 23 40.25 -31.99 4.64
C GLY A 23 40.37 -30.87 5.68
N ARG A 24 40.20 -29.61 5.29
CA ARG A 24 40.29 -28.44 6.18
C ARG A 24 39.08 -28.33 7.11
N LYS A 25 39.24 -27.69 8.26
CA LYS A 25 38.13 -27.44 9.20
C LYS A 25 37.39 -26.16 8.81
N ARG A 26 36.08 -26.10 9.12
CA ARG A 26 35.24 -24.91 8.93
C ARG A 26 35.80 -23.65 9.59
N ARG A 27 36.50 -23.84 10.72
CA ARG A 27 37.16 -22.75 11.45
C ARG A 27 38.25 -22.11 10.58
N ASP A 28 39.14 -22.92 10.05
CA ASP A 28 40.33 -22.48 9.32
C ASP A 28 39.93 -21.76 8.01
N LEU A 29 38.86 -22.20 7.36
CA LEU A 29 38.27 -21.52 6.20
C LEU A 29 37.73 -20.12 6.55
N LEU A 30 37.06 -19.95 7.70
CA LEU A 30 36.56 -18.64 8.13
C LEU A 30 37.70 -17.67 8.46
N ILE A 31 38.76 -18.17 9.11
CA ILE A 31 39.94 -17.36 9.42
C ILE A 31 40.62 -16.92 8.13
N ALA A 32 40.86 -17.85 7.19
CA ALA A 32 41.45 -17.52 5.89
C ALA A 32 40.61 -16.49 5.12
N ALA A 33 39.28 -16.61 5.14
CA ALA A 33 38.40 -15.64 4.52
C ALA A 33 38.48 -14.24 5.17
N ALA A 34 38.60 -14.19 6.49
CA ALA A 34 38.73 -12.95 7.25
C ALA A 34 40.10 -12.28 7.05
N LEU A 35 41.20 -13.06 7.02
CA LEU A 35 42.55 -12.58 6.73
C LEU A 35 42.70 -12.07 5.29
N GLY A 36 41.85 -12.54 4.38
CA GLY A 36 41.74 -12.02 3.01
C GLY A 36 41.09 -10.63 2.90
N ALA A 37 40.51 -10.08 3.98
CA ALA A 37 39.91 -8.75 3.97
C ALA A 37 40.97 -7.64 4.17
N PRO A 38 40.80 -6.46 3.55
CA PRO A 38 41.73 -5.35 3.76
C PRO A 38 41.62 -4.80 5.19
N PHE A 39 42.76 -4.41 5.76
CA PHE A 39 42.78 -3.74 7.07
C PHE A 39 41.95 -2.44 7.05
N GLY A 40 41.10 -2.25 8.05
CA GLY A 40 40.22 -1.08 8.15
C GLY A 40 39.03 -1.06 7.16
N THR A 41 38.72 -2.19 6.53
CA THR A 41 37.56 -2.34 5.65
C THR A 41 36.25 -1.86 6.29
N ARG A 42 35.41 -1.20 5.49
CA ARG A 42 34.04 -0.82 5.83
C ARG A 42 33.00 -1.66 5.09
N ASP A 43 33.44 -2.67 4.33
CA ASP A 43 32.54 -3.54 3.59
C ASP A 43 31.73 -4.42 4.57
N PRO A 44 30.39 -4.44 4.47
CA PRO A 44 29.56 -5.26 5.35
C PRO A 44 29.90 -6.75 5.35
N VAL A 45 30.29 -7.31 4.21
CA VAL A 45 30.66 -8.73 4.10
C VAL A 45 31.96 -9.00 4.86
N ASP A 46 32.94 -8.11 4.72
CA ASP A 46 34.23 -8.24 5.39
C ASP A 46 34.07 -8.14 6.91
N LEU A 47 33.28 -7.18 7.38
CA LEU A 47 32.97 -7.01 8.80
C LEU A 47 32.25 -8.25 9.37
N ALA A 48 31.34 -8.86 8.61
CA ALA A 48 30.68 -10.11 9.00
C ALA A 48 31.68 -11.27 9.11
N LEU A 49 32.63 -11.39 8.17
CA LEU A 49 33.67 -12.43 8.21
C LEU A 49 34.64 -12.22 9.37
N LEU A 50 35.12 -10.99 9.59
CA LEU A 50 36.01 -10.62 10.69
C LEU A 50 35.36 -10.86 12.06
N SER A 51 34.09 -10.49 12.22
CA SER A 51 33.33 -10.76 13.45
C SER A 51 33.06 -12.26 13.67
N ALA A 52 32.94 -13.05 12.60
CA ALA A 52 32.82 -14.50 12.69
C ALA A 52 34.14 -15.21 13.04
N ALA A 53 35.26 -14.71 12.51
CA ALA A 53 36.59 -15.27 12.73
C ALA A 53 37.15 -14.91 14.12
N SER A 54 36.99 -13.66 14.57
CA SER A 54 37.44 -13.18 15.89
C SER A 54 36.84 -13.93 17.08
N ARG A 55 35.66 -14.55 16.91
CA ARG A 55 35.06 -15.44 17.93
C ARG A 55 35.77 -16.79 18.05
N LYS A 56 36.61 -17.16 17.09
CA LYS A 56 37.24 -18.48 16.98
C LYS A 56 38.76 -18.45 17.11
N GLU A 57 39.39 -17.31 16.79
CA GLU A 57 40.83 -17.11 16.90
C GLU A 57 41.16 -15.63 17.13
N ASP A 58 42.28 -15.38 17.81
CA ASP A 58 42.80 -14.03 18.00
C ASP A 58 43.58 -13.58 16.77
N LEU A 59 42.94 -12.77 15.93
CA LEU A 59 43.49 -12.30 14.66
C LEU A 59 44.68 -11.33 14.83
N ARG A 60 45.00 -10.88 16.04
CA ARG A 60 46.14 -9.97 16.30
C ARG A 60 47.51 -10.60 16.06
N HIS A 61 47.60 -11.92 15.93
CA HIS A 61 48.84 -12.64 15.60
C HIS A 61 49.23 -12.54 14.11
N TYR A 62 48.44 -11.84 13.30
CA TYR A 62 48.60 -11.70 11.86
C TYR A 62 48.74 -10.23 11.48
N GLU A 63 49.81 -9.91 10.75
CA GLU A 63 50.07 -8.58 10.21
C GLU A 63 49.90 -8.60 8.69
N GLN A 64 49.07 -7.71 8.14
CA GLN A 64 48.86 -7.62 6.70
C GLN A 64 49.97 -6.75 6.08
N THR A 65 50.87 -7.36 5.31
CA THR A 65 52.01 -6.69 4.67
C THR A 65 51.68 -6.15 3.28
N GLY A 66 50.61 -6.64 2.65
CA GLY A 66 50.15 -6.14 1.35
C GLY A 66 48.73 -6.56 1.02
N PHE A 67 48.06 -5.80 0.15
CA PHE A 67 46.71 -6.09 -0.29
C PHE A 67 46.49 -5.67 -1.75
N THR A 68 46.03 -6.61 -2.56
CA THR A 68 45.59 -6.39 -3.95
C THR A 68 44.06 -6.39 -3.98
N PRO A 69 43.42 -5.25 -4.30
CA PRO A 69 41.96 -5.12 -4.28
C PRO A 69 41.26 -5.95 -5.37
N LEU A 70 39.94 -6.07 -5.24
CA LEU A 70 39.10 -6.76 -6.21
C LEU A 70 39.10 -6.01 -7.56
N GLU A 71 39.77 -6.55 -8.57
CA GLU A 71 39.69 -6.04 -9.94
C GLU A 71 38.54 -6.71 -10.71
N PRO A 72 37.65 -5.97 -11.41
CA PRO A 72 36.51 -6.54 -12.12
C PRO A 72 36.87 -7.60 -13.18
N ARG A 73 38.08 -7.53 -13.76
CA ARG A 73 38.56 -8.50 -14.76
C ARG A 73 39.03 -9.81 -14.16
N LEU A 74 39.52 -9.77 -12.92
CA LEU A 74 40.06 -10.93 -12.23
C LEU A 74 39.10 -11.47 -11.17
N ALA A 75 38.06 -10.72 -10.77
CA ALA A 75 37.03 -11.10 -9.79
C ALA A 75 37.55 -11.73 -8.47
N ARG A 76 38.81 -11.41 -8.09
CA ARG A 76 39.43 -11.81 -6.83
C ARG A 76 40.24 -10.66 -6.20
N SER A 77 40.37 -10.72 -4.88
CA SER A 77 41.33 -9.92 -4.11
C SER A 77 42.31 -10.85 -3.42
N VAL A 78 43.53 -10.35 -3.16
CA VAL A 78 44.61 -11.13 -2.54
C VAL A 78 45.23 -10.32 -1.41
N ALA A 79 45.26 -10.88 -0.21
CA ALA A 79 45.96 -10.33 0.94
C ALA A 79 47.27 -11.09 1.16
N ARG A 80 48.35 -10.36 1.44
CA ARG A 80 49.61 -10.90 1.95
C ARG A 80 49.67 -10.64 3.45
N VAL A 81 49.85 -11.71 4.20
CA VAL A 81 49.78 -11.71 5.66
C VAL A 81 51.00 -12.43 6.21
N GLN A 82 51.67 -11.81 7.17
CA GLN A 82 52.77 -12.40 7.92
C GLN A 82 52.30 -12.75 9.34
N ARG A 83 52.67 -13.93 9.82
CA ARG A 83 52.40 -14.31 11.20
C ARG A 83 53.47 -13.73 12.13
N VAL A 84 53.05 -12.96 13.13
CA VAL A 84 53.96 -12.22 14.04
C VAL A 84 54.87 -13.17 14.83
N ASP A 85 54.36 -14.33 15.24
CA ASP A 85 55.11 -15.28 16.09
C ASP A 85 56.19 -16.06 15.33
N SER A 86 55.95 -16.39 14.06
CA SER A 86 56.81 -17.28 13.27
C SER A 86 57.51 -16.60 12.10
N GLY A 87 57.12 -15.37 11.75
CA GLY A 87 57.58 -14.67 10.55
C GLY A 87 57.12 -15.30 9.22
N GLU A 88 56.27 -16.32 9.27
CA GLU A 88 55.80 -17.05 8.08
C GLU A 88 54.84 -16.18 7.25
N GLU A 89 55.16 -16.02 5.97
CA GLU A 89 54.28 -15.34 5.01
C GLU A 89 53.26 -16.29 4.38
N ALA A 90 52.01 -15.86 4.35
CA ALA A 90 50.91 -16.53 3.66
C ALA A 90 50.14 -15.54 2.79
N LEU A 91 49.64 -16.04 1.67
CA LEU A 91 48.73 -15.31 0.79
C LEU A 91 47.32 -15.86 0.97
N PHE A 92 46.32 -14.97 0.99
CA PHE A 92 44.91 -15.34 1.07
C PHE A 92 44.16 -14.70 -0.08
N ALA A 93 43.59 -15.51 -0.96
CA ALA A 93 42.79 -15.06 -2.08
C ALA A 93 41.30 -15.28 -1.78
N ARG A 94 40.47 -14.29 -2.14
CA ARG A 94 39.02 -14.37 -2.01
C ARG A 94 38.34 -13.79 -3.24
N GLY A 95 37.24 -14.39 -3.67
CA GLY A 95 36.56 -13.97 -4.90
C GLY A 95 35.43 -14.90 -5.31
N GLU A 96 35.07 -14.86 -6.59
CA GLU A 96 34.16 -15.84 -7.17
C GLU A 96 34.77 -17.25 -7.14
N VAL A 97 33.93 -18.26 -6.92
CA VAL A 97 34.38 -19.65 -6.74
C VAL A 97 35.20 -20.10 -7.96
N ASP A 98 34.71 -19.88 -9.16
CA ASP A 98 35.36 -20.29 -10.42
C ASP A 98 36.74 -19.63 -10.58
N THR A 99 36.86 -18.35 -10.20
CA THR A 99 38.11 -17.62 -10.23
C THR A 99 39.14 -18.21 -9.26
N ILE A 100 38.72 -18.54 -8.04
CA ILE A 100 39.64 -19.11 -7.04
C ILE A 100 40.00 -20.55 -7.43
N LEU A 101 39.07 -21.33 -7.98
CA LEU A 101 39.34 -22.66 -8.54
C LEU A 101 40.29 -22.61 -9.74
N TYR A 102 40.21 -21.57 -10.56
CA TYR A 102 41.17 -21.33 -11.64
C TYR A 102 42.57 -21.05 -11.08
N LEU A 103 42.67 -20.20 -10.05
CA LEU A 103 43.94 -19.86 -9.39
C LEU A 103 44.61 -21.06 -8.71
N CYS A 104 43.84 -21.89 -8.03
CA CYS A 104 44.38 -22.97 -7.20
C CYS A 104 44.66 -24.27 -7.96
N HIS A 105 44.19 -24.39 -9.22
CA HIS A 105 44.31 -25.60 -10.03
C HIS A 105 44.08 -26.92 -9.25
N PRO A 106 42.94 -27.08 -8.54
CA PRO A 106 42.65 -28.32 -7.81
C PRO A 106 42.38 -29.48 -8.78
N ASP A 107 42.32 -30.70 -8.25
CA ASP A 107 41.90 -31.87 -9.01
C ASP A 107 40.48 -31.73 -9.57
N GLU A 108 40.20 -32.43 -10.67
CA GLU A 108 38.94 -32.32 -11.41
C GLU A 108 37.72 -32.67 -10.57
N ALA A 109 37.83 -33.65 -9.67
CA ALA A 109 36.76 -34.05 -8.77
C ALA A 109 36.44 -32.96 -7.74
N THR A 110 37.47 -32.32 -7.17
CA THR A 110 37.32 -31.18 -6.25
C THR A 110 36.68 -29.98 -6.96
N ARG A 111 37.13 -29.67 -8.19
CA ARG A 111 36.56 -28.58 -8.99
C ARG A 111 35.08 -28.79 -9.24
N TYR A 112 34.71 -29.93 -9.83
CA TYR A 112 33.31 -30.26 -10.14
C TYR A 112 32.42 -30.20 -8.90
N ARG A 113 32.89 -30.74 -7.77
CA ARG A 113 32.14 -30.74 -6.51
C ARG A 113 31.98 -29.34 -5.93
N ALA A 114 33.00 -28.48 -6.04
CA ALA A 114 32.94 -27.11 -5.55
C ALA A 114 31.95 -26.26 -6.36
N GLU A 115 31.99 -26.36 -7.70
CA GLU A 115 31.07 -25.67 -8.61
C GLU A 115 29.62 -26.10 -8.36
N LEU A 116 29.35 -27.42 -8.33
CA LEU A 116 28.01 -27.95 -8.08
C LEU A 116 27.41 -27.49 -6.74
N LEU A 117 28.18 -27.58 -5.65
CA LEU A 117 27.69 -27.19 -4.32
C LEU A 117 27.53 -25.67 -4.19
N ALA A 118 28.37 -24.88 -4.86
CA ALA A 118 28.23 -23.43 -4.90
C ALA A 118 26.96 -23.03 -5.65
N GLU A 119 26.69 -23.63 -6.81
CA GLU A 119 25.50 -23.35 -7.62
C GLU A 119 24.20 -23.71 -6.89
N MET A 120 24.17 -24.83 -6.17
CA MET A 120 23.03 -25.19 -5.31
C MET A 120 22.73 -24.14 -4.23
N GLN A 121 23.75 -23.50 -3.65
CA GLN A 121 23.55 -22.42 -2.67
C GLN A 121 23.01 -21.14 -3.32
N MET A 122 23.38 -20.87 -4.59
CA MET A 122 22.86 -19.74 -5.35
C MET A 122 21.35 -19.83 -5.58
N THR A 123 20.79 -21.03 -5.78
CA THR A 123 19.33 -21.22 -5.86
C THR A 123 18.59 -20.81 -4.58
N HIS A 124 19.27 -20.79 -3.43
CA HIS A 124 18.71 -20.38 -2.13
C HIS A 124 19.01 -18.89 -1.81
N GLY A 125 19.51 -18.13 -2.78
CA GLY A 125 19.81 -16.70 -2.65
C GLY A 125 21.11 -16.39 -1.91
N PHE A 126 22.03 -17.36 -1.76
CA PHE A 126 23.38 -17.13 -1.25
C PHE A 126 24.37 -16.96 -2.39
N ARG A 127 25.32 -16.04 -2.25
CA ARG A 127 26.49 -15.94 -3.12
C ARG A 127 27.66 -16.69 -2.50
N ALA A 128 28.28 -17.59 -3.24
CA ALA A 128 29.44 -18.34 -2.75
C ALA A 128 30.71 -17.48 -2.86
N LEU A 129 31.34 -17.17 -1.73
CA LEU A 129 32.66 -16.54 -1.66
C LEU A 129 33.73 -17.62 -1.62
N GLY A 130 34.46 -17.83 -2.70
CA GLY A 130 35.58 -18.76 -2.77
C GLY A 130 36.79 -18.23 -2.01
N VAL A 131 37.55 -19.14 -1.38
CA VAL A 131 38.72 -18.82 -0.57
C VAL A 131 39.87 -19.77 -0.91
N GLY A 132 41.03 -19.21 -1.21
CA GLY A 132 42.27 -19.94 -1.47
C GLY A 132 43.40 -19.43 -0.57
N ARG A 133 44.37 -20.30 -0.29
CA ARG A 133 45.60 -19.95 0.43
C ARG A 133 46.80 -20.19 -0.46
N GLY A 134 47.65 -19.19 -0.59
CA GLY A 134 48.94 -19.30 -1.26
C GLY A 134 50.08 -19.41 -0.24
N SER A 135 51.06 -20.25 -0.53
CA SER A 135 52.36 -20.28 0.13
C SER A 135 53.45 -19.87 -0.85
N ILE A 136 54.45 -19.13 -0.37
CA ILE A 136 55.59 -18.71 -1.18
C ILE A 136 56.70 -19.74 -0.95
N ALA A 137 57.11 -20.42 -2.01
CA ALA A 137 58.22 -21.36 -1.96
C ALA A 137 59.57 -20.61 -1.92
N ALA A 138 60.63 -21.30 -1.49
CA ALA A 138 61.97 -20.73 -1.35
C ALA A 138 62.57 -20.20 -2.68
N ASP A 139 62.02 -20.63 -3.83
CA ASP A 139 62.37 -20.17 -5.18
C ASP A 139 61.56 -18.94 -5.63
N GLY A 140 60.70 -18.40 -4.77
CA GLY A 140 59.80 -17.28 -5.07
C GLY A 140 58.51 -17.68 -5.82
N SER A 141 58.29 -18.97 -6.09
CA SER A 141 57.05 -19.43 -6.73
C SER A 141 55.87 -19.47 -5.75
N GLU A 142 54.69 -19.06 -6.21
CA GLU A 142 53.46 -19.13 -5.43
C GLU A 142 52.74 -20.45 -5.68
N ARG A 143 52.48 -21.22 -4.62
CA ARG A 143 51.62 -22.41 -4.68
C ARG A 143 50.29 -22.13 -4.01
N TRP A 144 49.20 -22.32 -4.73
CA TRP A 144 47.84 -22.01 -4.30
C TRP A 144 47.05 -23.28 -4.00
N GLU A 145 46.37 -23.31 -2.85
CA GLU A 145 45.49 -24.39 -2.41
C GLU A 145 44.06 -23.84 -2.22
N PHE A 146 43.08 -24.54 -2.81
CA PHE A 146 41.67 -24.19 -2.62
C PHE A 146 41.18 -24.68 -1.26
N LEU A 147 40.79 -23.75 -0.38
CA LEU A 147 40.34 -24.09 0.98
C LEU A 147 38.83 -24.39 1.03
N GLY A 148 38.05 -23.78 0.15
CA GLY A 148 36.60 -23.94 0.09
C GLY A 148 35.87 -22.63 -0.17
N TYR A 149 34.58 -22.59 0.16
CA TYR A 149 33.77 -21.38 -0.01
C TYR A 149 32.83 -21.12 1.17
N ILE A 150 32.42 -19.86 1.31
CA ILE A 150 31.49 -19.40 2.34
C ILE A 150 30.26 -18.81 1.65
N PRO A 151 29.04 -19.35 1.89
CA PRO A 151 27.82 -18.74 1.39
C PRO A 151 27.54 -17.42 2.11
N VAL A 152 27.30 -16.34 1.37
CA VAL A 152 27.01 -15.00 1.90
C VAL A 152 25.74 -14.48 1.28
N ARG A 153 24.83 -13.93 2.08
CA ARG A 153 23.60 -13.29 1.61
C ARG A 153 23.47 -11.88 2.17
N ALA A 154 23.29 -10.91 1.29
CA ALA A 154 22.98 -9.54 1.67
C ALA A 154 21.48 -9.30 1.56
N THR A 155 20.86 -8.86 2.65
CA THR A 155 19.44 -8.47 2.69
C THR A 155 19.34 -7.01 3.10
N ARG A 156 18.58 -6.21 2.32
CA ARG A 156 18.32 -4.82 2.69
C ARG A 156 17.28 -4.79 3.81
N GLN A 157 17.66 -4.29 4.98
CA GLN A 157 16.70 -4.02 6.04
C GLN A 157 16.00 -2.71 5.67
N LYS A 158 14.75 -2.79 5.22
CA LYS A 158 13.91 -1.59 5.03
C LYS A 158 13.85 -0.89 6.39
N SER A 159 14.43 0.31 6.51
CA SER A 159 14.30 1.08 7.73
C SER A 159 12.81 1.23 8.01
N ARG A 160 12.34 0.64 9.12
CA ARG A 160 11.06 1.05 9.67
C ARG A 160 11.33 2.47 10.12
N ARG A 161 10.96 3.46 9.32
CA ARG A 161 10.75 4.82 9.85
C ARG A 161 9.85 4.62 11.07
N SER A 162 10.40 4.77 12.27
CA SER A 162 9.57 5.06 13.42
C SER A 162 8.98 6.43 13.12
N GLU A 163 7.73 6.43 12.63
CA GLU A 163 6.95 7.66 12.68
C GLU A 163 6.96 8.07 14.15
N GLU A 164 7.56 9.22 14.46
CA GLU A 164 7.46 9.80 15.81
C GLU A 164 5.98 9.77 16.23
N PRO A 165 5.65 9.47 17.49
CA PRO A 165 4.28 9.50 17.96
C PRO A 165 3.68 10.85 17.59
N GLY A 166 2.89 10.87 16.52
CA GLY A 166 2.26 12.08 16.07
C GLY A 166 1.31 12.50 17.17
N ASP A 167 1.46 13.71 17.68
CA ASP A 167 0.48 14.24 18.61
C ASP A 167 -0.81 14.43 17.80
N PHE A 168 -1.85 13.67 18.11
CA PHE A 168 -3.12 13.67 17.38
C PHE A 168 -4.18 14.41 18.20
N TYR A 169 -4.99 15.24 17.54
CA TYR A 169 -6.17 15.83 18.15
C TYR A 169 -7.43 15.40 17.40
N TYR A 170 -8.51 15.22 18.16
CA TYR A 170 -9.80 14.80 17.62
C TYR A 170 -10.60 16.03 17.19
N VAL A 171 -11.01 16.06 15.91
CA VAL A 171 -11.89 17.10 15.37
C VAL A 171 -13.26 16.49 15.11
N PRO A 172 -14.33 16.94 15.78
CA PRO A 172 -15.68 16.54 15.42
C PRO A 172 -16.04 17.17 14.07
N VAL A 173 -16.29 16.34 13.06
CA VAL A 173 -16.59 16.79 11.69
C VAL A 173 -18.07 16.62 11.37
N TRP A 174 -18.65 15.49 11.79
CA TRP A 174 -20.01 15.09 11.46
C TRP A 174 -20.88 14.91 12.70
N ASP A 175 -21.97 15.66 12.75
CA ASP A 175 -22.97 15.51 13.80
C ASP A 175 -23.64 14.13 13.71
N TRP A 176 -24.11 13.64 14.86
CA TRP A 176 -24.80 12.35 14.93
C TRP A 176 -26.04 12.29 14.01
N GLN A 177 -26.77 13.41 13.88
CA GLN A 177 -27.95 13.52 13.03
C GLN A 177 -27.62 13.26 11.55
N LEU A 178 -26.51 13.85 11.07
CA LEU A 178 -26.06 13.68 9.69
C LEU A 178 -25.65 12.22 9.41
N ARG A 179 -25.00 11.58 10.37
CA ARG A 179 -24.63 10.16 10.26
C ARG A 179 -25.85 9.26 10.18
N VAL A 180 -26.85 9.47 11.05
CA VAL A 180 -28.10 8.69 11.03
C VAL A 180 -28.83 8.89 9.71
N LEU A 181 -28.96 10.13 9.23
CA LEU A 181 -29.59 10.42 7.95
C LEU A 181 -28.84 9.82 6.77
N HIS A 182 -27.51 9.79 6.80
CA HIS A 182 -26.68 9.14 5.78
C HIS A 182 -26.95 7.64 5.72
N TRP A 183 -26.79 6.92 6.84
CA TRP A 183 -26.98 5.47 6.88
C TRP A 183 -28.44 5.07 6.58
N LEU A 184 -29.41 5.86 7.05
CA LEU A 184 -30.82 5.69 6.68
C LEU A 184 -31.00 5.84 5.17
N SER A 185 -30.43 6.89 4.56
CA SER A 185 -30.51 7.10 3.11
C SER A 185 -29.86 5.97 2.31
N VAL A 186 -28.71 5.45 2.77
CA VAL A 186 -28.03 4.30 2.13
C VAL A 186 -28.95 3.08 2.13
N LEU A 187 -29.53 2.72 3.28
CA LEU A 187 -30.44 1.58 3.39
C LEU A 187 -31.70 1.77 2.51
N LEU A 188 -32.26 2.98 2.48
CA LEU A 188 -33.44 3.30 1.67
C LEU A 188 -33.14 3.24 0.17
N ILE A 189 -32.01 3.78 -0.28
CA ILE A 189 -31.60 3.75 -1.69
C ILE A 189 -31.40 2.30 -2.15
N ILE A 190 -30.78 1.45 -1.32
CA ILE A 190 -30.63 0.02 -1.62
C ILE A 190 -32.00 -0.65 -1.72
N ALA A 191 -32.89 -0.44 -0.74
CA ALA A 191 -34.23 -1.02 -0.76
C ALA A 191 -35.04 -0.59 -1.99
N LEU A 192 -35.01 0.71 -2.34
CA LEU A 192 -35.66 1.27 -3.52
C LEU A 192 -35.08 0.71 -4.82
N SER A 193 -33.76 0.53 -4.89
CA SER A 193 -33.10 0.00 -6.09
C SER A 193 -33.43 -1.48 -6.30
N VAL A 194 -33.39 -2.29 -5.23
CA VAL A 194 -33.74 -3.72 -5.29
C VAL A 194 -35.21 -3.90 -5.68
N THR A 195 -36.13 -3.20 -5.01
CA THR A 195 -37.55 -3.26 -5.35
C THR A 195 -37.83 -2.71 -6.75
N GLY A 196 -37.16 -1.63 -7.16
CA GLY A 196 -37.26 -1.07 -8.51
C GLY A 196 -36.84 -2.06 -9.61
N LEU A 197 -35.68 -2.72 -9.43
CA LEU A 197 -35.19 -3.77 -10.34
C LEU A 197 -36.17 -4.95 -10.45
N LEU A 198 -36.74 -5.37 -9.33
CA LEU A 198 -37.71 -6.45 -9.30
C LEU A 198 -39.04 -6.07 -9.98
N MET A 199 -39.48 -4.80 -9.89
CA MET A 199 -40.64 -4.30 -10.64
C MET A 199 -40.37 -4.19 -12.14
N GLY A 200 -39.15 -3.80 -12.52
CA GLY A 200 -38.77 -3.61 -13.92
C GLY A 200 -38.46 -4.93 -14.67
N SER A 201 -38.09 -6.00 -13.95
CA SER A 201 -37.74 -7.28 -14.57
C SER A 201 -38.93 -8.24 -14.65
N SER A 202 -39.43 -8.46 -15.87
CA SER A 202 -40.51 -9.43 -16.14
C SER A 202 -40.16 -10.87 -15.73
N ARG A 203 -38.87 -11.22 -15.68
CA ARG A 203 -38.37 -12.58 -15.41
C ARG A 203 -38.66 -13.09 -14.00
N PHE A 204 -38.63 -12.22 -12.98
CA PHE A 204 -38.93 -12.63 -11.60
C PHE A 204 -40.42 -12.80 -11.33
N VAL A 205 -41.27 -12.07 -12.08
CA VAL A 205 -42.72 -12.10 -11.91
C VAL A 205 -43.34 -13.44 -12.35
N TYR A 206 -42.81 -14.07 -13.42
CA TYR A 206 -43.35 -15.33 -13.94
C TYR A 206 -42.81 -16.59 -13.25
N GLY A 207 -41.65 -16.54 -12.60
CA GLY A 207 -41.07 -17.69 -11.88
C GLY A 207 -41.71 -17.98 -10.51
N VAL A 208 -42.33 -16.97 -9.90
CA VAL A 208 -42.96 -17.04 -8.55
C VAL A 208 -44.50 -17.10 -8.63
N ALA A 209 -45.05 -16.98 -9.85
CA ALA A 209 -46.49 -16.97 -10.13
C ALA A 209 -47.23 -18.26 -9.72
N GLY A 210 -46.52 -19.31 -9.31
CA GLY A 210 -47.10 -20.56 -8.81
C GLY A 210 -47.54 -20.56 -7.33
N GLY A 211 -47.30 -19.50 -6.53
CA GLY A 211 -47.58 -19.59 -5.08
C GLY A 211 -47.87 -18.32 -4.27
N PHE A 212 -47.58 -17.10 -4.76
CA PHE A 212 -47.78 -15.88 -3.97
C PHE A 212 -48.72 -14.87 -4.65
N SER A 213 -50.02 -14.92 -4.33
CA SER A 213 -51.05 -14.06 -4.94
C SER A 213 -50.86 -12.55 -4.72
N ASN A 214 -50.09 -12.14 -3.71
CA ASN A 214 -49.96 -10.74 -3.28
C ASN A 214 -48.53 -10.17 -3.35
N TYR A 215 -47.58 -10.91 -3.92
CA TYR A 215 -46.15 -10.54 -3.91
C TYR A 215 -45.88 -9.15 -4.53
N LEU A 216 -46.46 -8.88 -5.71
CA LEU A 216 -46.29 -7.60 -6.40
C LEU A 216 -46.90 -6.41 -5.65
N SER A 217 -47.91 -6.65 -4.81
CA SER A 217 -48.56 -5.60 -4.02
C SER A 217 -47.70 -5.21 -2.83
N TRP A 218 -47.14 -6.19 -2.12
CA TRP A 218 -46.17 -5.96 -1.05
C TRP A 218 -44.91 -5.27 -1.55
N LEU A 219 -44.41 -5.68 -2.71
CA LEU A 219 -43.21 -5.11 -3.30
C LEU A 219 -43.41 -3.62 -3.64
N ARG A 220 -44.54 -3.27 -4.26
CA ARG A 220 -44.92 -1.87 -4.51
C ARG A 220 -45.09 -1.08 -3.22
N LEU A 221 -45.74 -1.66 -2.21
CA LEU A 221 -45.91 -1.01 -0.90
C LEU A 221 -44.56 -0.67 -0.26
N VAL A 222 -43.63 -1.63 -0.20
CA VAL A 222 -42.28 -1.41 0.36
C VAL A 222 -41.56 -0.30 -0.41
N HIS A 223 -41.64 -0.30 -1.74
CA HIS A 223 -41.03 0.74 -2.57
C HIS A 223 -41.60 2.13 -2.25
N PHE A 224 -42.94 2.27 -2.18
CA PHE A 224 -43.57 3.55 -1.88
C PHE A 224 -43.26 4.03 -0.46
N VAL A 225 -43.33 3.15 0.53
CA VAL A 225 -42.97 3.49 1.93
C VAL A 225 -41.51 3.95 2.01
N ALA A 226 -40.59 3.25 1.35
CA ALA A 226 -39.19 3.66 1.29
C ALA A 226 -39.00 5.02 0.59
N GLY A 227 -39.78 5.31 -0.45
CA GLY A 227 -39.77 6.60 -1.16
C GLY A 227 -40.23 7.75 -0.26
N TRP A 228 -41.31 7.56 0.51
CA TRP A 228 -41.77 8.53 1.50
C TRP A 228 -40.75 8.76 2.62
N LEU A 229 -40.14 7.69 3.13
CA LEU A 229 -39.08 7.81 4.14
C LEU A 229 -37.85 8.55 3.60
N LEU A 230 -37.49 8.31 2.34
CA LEU A 230 -36.38 9.01 1.68
C LEU A 230 -36.70 10.49 1.49
N LEU A 231 -37.95 10.85 1.15
CA LEU A 231 -38.41 12.24 1.12
C LEU A 231 -38.27 12.90 2.49
N CYS A 232 -38.73 12.25 3.56
CA CYS A 232 -38.57 12.79 4.92
C CYS A 232 -37.10 12.99 5.29
N ALA A 233 -36.23 12.01 4.99
CA ALA A 233 -34.80 12.13 5.23
C ALA A 233 -34.17 13.28 4.41
N ALA A 234 -34.59 13.46 3.15
CA ALA A 234 -34.14 14.55 2.29
C ALA A 234 -34.58 15.92 2.82
N ILE A 235 -35.83 16.06 3.27
CA ILE A 235 -36.34 17.31 3.86
C ILE A 235 -35.55 17.66 5.13
N LEU A 236 -35.38 16.69 6.03
CA LEU A 236 -34.57 16.88 7.25
C LEU A 236 -33.12 17.27 6.90
N ARG A 237 -32.55 16.67 5.86
CA ARG A 237 -31.20 17.01 5.41
C ARG A 237 -31.12 18.41 4.84
N ILE A 238 -32.08 18.82 4.00
CA ILE A 238 -32.17 20.16 3.43
C ILE A 238 -32.33 21.20 4.55
N ALA A 239 -33.21 20.96 5.53
CA ALA A 239 -33.33 21.81 6.70
C ALA A 239 -31.99 21.92 7.47
N GLY A 240 -31.30 20.79 7.64
CA GLY A 240 -29.96 20.75 8.22
C GLY A 240 -28.91 21.56 7.46
N LEU A 241 -29.01 21.70 6.12
CA LEU A 241 -28.07 22.53 5.33
C LEU A 241 -28.15 24.02 5.72
N PHE A 242 -29.30 24.48 6.21
CA PHE A 242 -29.51 25.87 6.64
C PHE A 242 -29.35 26.05 8.15
N LEU A 243 -29.79 25.08 8.96
CA LEU A 243 -29.83 25.19 10.43
C LEU A 243 -28.59 24.61 11.13
N ALA A 244 -27.70 23.89 10.45
CA ALA A 244 -26.57 23.23 11.10
C ALA A 244 -25.61 24.21 11.77
N SER A 245 -25.21 23.86 13.00
CA SER A 245 -24.18 24.57 13.78
C SER A 245 -22.78 24.40 13.17
N ASN A 246 -22.52 23.26 12.51
CA ASN A 246 -21.21 22.95 11.97
C ASN A 246 -20.94 23.59 10.61
N ARG A 247 -19.80 24.31 10.52
CA ARG A 247 -19.30 24.96 9.29
C ARG A 247 -19.26 24.02 8.09
N PHE A 248 -18.84 22.77 8.32
CA PHE A 248 -18.64 21.76 7.28
C PHE A 248 -19.94 21.18 6.71
N GLN A 249 -21.09 21.50 7.29
CA GLN A 249 -22.38 20.91 6.92
C GLN A 249 -23.36 21.92 6.30
N ARG A 250 -22.98 23.19 6.22
CA ARG A 250 -23.82 24.28 5.72
C ARG A 250 -23.85 24.32 4.20
N TRP A 251 -24.86 25.00 3.65
CA TRP A 251 -25.06 25.21 2.21
C TRP A 251 -23.79 25.59 1.43
N TYR A 252 -22.94 26.46 1.99
CA TYR A 252 -21.70 26.91 1.34
C TYR A 252 -20.60 25.83 1.24
N ALA A 253 -20.71 24.70 1.96
CA ALA A 253 -19.77 23.58 1.86
C ALA A 253 -20.12 22.60 0.72
N LEU A 254 -21.28 22.75 0.05
CA LEU A 254 -21.67 21.91 -1.08
C LEU A 254 -21.09 22.39 -2.42
N PHE A 255 -20.84 23.70 -2.56
CA PHE A 255 -20.42 24.28 -3.83
C PHE A 255 -18.98 24.81 -3.76
N PRO A 256 -18.07 24.33 -4.63
CA PRO A 256 -16.74 24.91 -4.77
C PRO A 256 -16.83 26.22 -5.59
N VAL A 257 -17.32 27.30 -4.97
CA VAL A 257 -17.61 28.57 -5.68
C VAL A 257 -16.33 29.40 -5.92
N ARG A 258 -15.22 29.12 -5.23
CA ARG A 258 -14.01 29.95 -5.34
C ARG A 258 -13.11 29.47 -6.48
N VAL A 259 -12.48 30.42 -7.19
CA VAL A 259 -11.53 30.16 -8.29
C VAL A 259 -10.36 29.25 -7.84
N ARG A 260 -9.96 29.35 -6.56
CA ARG A 260 -8.97 28.46 -5.93
C ARG A 260 -9.46 27.01 -5.85
N ASP A 261 -10.72 26.80 -5.49
CA ASP A 261 -11.32 25.48 -5.34
C ASP A 261 -11.48 24.78 -6.70
N LEU A 262 -11.70 25.54 -7.77
CA LEU A 262 -11.75 25.02 -9.14
C LEU A 262 -10.38 24.56 -9.66
N LYS A 263 -9.29 25.29 -9.34
CA LYS A 263 -7.92 24.83 -9.63
C LYS A 263 -7.58 23.57 -8.84
N ASN A 264 -7.97 23.53 -7.57
CA ASN A 264 -7.75 22.37 -6.71
C ASN A 264 -8.59 21.16 -7.16
N LEU A 265 -9.81 21.37 -7.67
CA LEU A 265 -10.65 20.32 -8.27
C LEU A 265 -9.94 19.64 -9.42
N LEU A 266 -9.33 20.41 -10.33
CA LEU A 266 -8.60 19.85 -11.48
C LEU A 266 -7.37 19.06 -11.04
N GLN A 267 -6.61 19.57 -10.07
CA GLN A 267 -5.44 18.86 -9.52
C GLN A 267 -5.82 17.54 -8.87
N VAL A 268 -6.90 17.55 -8.08
CA VAL A 268 -7.44 16.34 -7.45
C VAL A 268 -7.92 15.35 -8.50
N ALA A 269 -8.70 15.80 -9.50
CA ALA A 269 -9.19 14.96 -10.58
C ALA A 269 -8.04 14.30 -11.36
N GLN A 270 -6.97 15.05 -11.67
CA GLN A 270 -5.77 14.53 -12.34
C GLN A 270 -5.04 13.49 -11.47
N ASN A 271 -5.00 13.66 -10.14
CA ASN A 271 -4.41 12.68 -9.23
C ASN A 271 -5.24 11.38 -9.19
N TYR A 272 -6.57 11.49 -9.15
CA TYR A 272 -7.45 10.32 -9.22
C TYR A 272 -7.41 9.61 -10.59
N LEU A 273 -7.16 10.35 -11.67
CA LEU A 273 -6.96 9.82 -13.02
C LEU A 273 -5.52 9.33 -13.27
N PHE A 274 -4.67 9.32 -12.23
CA PHE A 274 -3.25 8.93 -12.29
C PHE A 274 -2.40 9.77 -13.25
N CYS A 275 -2.85 10.97 -13.61
CA CYS A 275 -2.11 11.90 -14.46
C CYS A 275 -1.08 12.74 -13.68
N ARG A 276 -1.21 12.82 -12.35
CA ARG A 276 -0.25 13.48 -11.45
C ARG A 276 -0.10 12.68 -10.15
N PHE A 277 1.11 12.64 -9.59
CA PHE A 277 1.44 11.95 -8.33
C PHE A 277 1.86 12.91 -7.20
N ASP A 278 1.64 14.21 -7.38
CA ASP A 278 1.91 15.21 -6.33
C ASP A 278 0.94 15.05 -5.16
N ARG A 279 1.40 15.35 -3.93
CA ARG A 279 0.56 15.27 -2.73
C ARG A 279 -0.60 16.27 -2.85
N PRO A 280 -1.86 15.81 -2.93
CA PRO A 280 -2.99 16.73 -3.01
C PRO A 280 -3.12 17.55 -1.70
N PRO A 281 -3.69 18.77 -1.78
CA PRO A 281 -3.99 19.56 -0.59
C PRO A 281 -4.97 18.79 0.31
N HIS A 282 -4.68 18.76 1.62
CA HIS A 282 -5.48 18.03 2.60
C HIS A 282 -6.66 18.89 3.08
N TYR A 283 -7.85 18.28 3.11
CA TYR A 283 -9.09 18.90 3.60
C TYR A 283 -9.65 18.10 4.78
N ILE A 284 -10.17 18.78 5.80
CA ILE A 284 -10.83 18.20 6.97
C ILE A 284 -12.27 17.78 6.64
N GLY A 285 -13.00 18.60 5.89
CA GLY A 285 -14.40 18.38 5.55
C GLY A 285 -14.57 17.63 4.23
N HIS A 286 -14.55 18.38 3.13
CA HIS A 286 -14.78 17.85 1.79
C HIS A 286 -13.76 18.38 0.80
N ASN A 287 -13.12 17.45 0.09
CA ASN A 287 -12.34 17.76 -1.09
C ASN A 287 -13.26 18.38 -2.18
N PRO A 288 -12.83 19.37 -2.98
CA PRO A 288 -13.60 19.90 -4.10
C PRO A 288 -14.27 18.85 -4.99
N LEU A 289 -13.60 17.73 -5.26
CA LEU A 289 -14.20 16.64 -6.06
C LEU A 289 -15.38 15.97 -5.32
N GLN A 290 -15.27 15.80 -4.01
CA GLN A 290 -16.36 15.28 -3.18
C GLN A 290 -17.53 16.27 -3.13
N GLN A 291 -17.28 17.58 -3.05
CA GLN A 291 -18.32 18.61 -3.07
C GLN A 291 -19.16 18.56 -4.36
N VAL A 292 -18.50 18.45 -5.52
CA VAL A 292 -19.18 18.31 -6.82
C VAL A 292 -19.98 17.01 -6.88
N ALA A 293 -19.39 15.88 -6.46
CA ALA A 293 -20.07 14.59 -6.44
C ALA A 293 -21.32 14.60 -5.52
N TYR A 294 -21.24 15.23 -4.35
CA TYR A 294 -22.38 15.35 -3.44
C TYR A 294 -23.48 16.23 -4.02
N THR A 295 -23.13 17.38 -4.60
CA THR A 295 -24.12 18.25 -5.25
C THR A 295 -24.82 17.54 -6.40
N ALA A 296 -24.07 16.80 -7.21
CA ALA A 296 -24.63 16.00 -8.30
C ALA A 296 -25.59 14.92 -7.78
N ILE A 297 -25.20 14.14 -6.76
CA ILE A 297 -26.05 13.06 -6.25
C ILE A 297 -27.30 13.58 -5.53
N PHE A 298 -27.25 14.75 -4.87
CA PHE A 298 -28.45 15.41 -4.33
C PHE A 298 -29.40 15.82 -5.45
N GLY A 299 -28.88 16.36 -6.56
CA GLY A 299 -29.69 16.69 -7.74
C GLY A 299 -30.35 15.45 -8.37
N VAL A 300 -29.58 14.37 -8.54
CA VAL A 300 -30.10 13.08 -9.03
C VAL A 300 -31.15 12.50 -8.08
N GLY A 301 -30.93 12.60 -6.76
CA GLY A 301 -31.90 12.18 -5.75
C GLY A 301 -33.19 12.98 -5.78
N LEU A 302 -33.11 14.31 -5.95
CA LEU A 302 -34.29 15.15 -6.14
C LEU A 302 -35.07 14.75 -7.40
N LEU A 303 -34.37 14.49 -8.50
CA LEU A 303 -35.00 14.02 -9.73
C LEU A 303 -35.66 12.64 -9.54
N ALA A 304 -35.05 11.75 -8.77
CA ALA A 304 -35.64 10.46 -8.40
C ALA A 304 -36.96 10.65 -7.63
N LEU A 305 -36.98 11.56 -6.65
CA LEU A 305 -38.19 11.89 -5.90
C LEU A 305 -39.27 12.46 -6.81
N VAL A 306 -38.95 13.46 -7.64
CA VAL A 306 -39.92 14.10 -8.56
C VAL A 306 -40.52 13.08 -9.52
N THR A 307 -39.68 12.28 -10.20
CA THR A 307 -40.14 11.27 -11.16
C THR A 307 -40.92 10.13 -10.47
N GLY A 308 -40.51 9.72 -9.27
CA GLY A 308 -41.19 8.68 -8.50
C GLY A 308 -42.55 9.13 -7.99
N PHE A 309 -42.65 10.36 -7.46
CA PHE A 309 -43.92 10.94 -7.01
C PHE A 309 -44.86 11.26 -8.16
N ALA A 310 -44.35 11.61 -9.35
CA ALA A 310 -45.15 11.71 -10.56
C ALA A 310 -45.82 10.38 -10.94
N LEU A 311 -45.05 9.30 -10.99
CA LEU A 311 -45.61 7.97 -11.24
C LEU A 311 -46.58 7.50 -10.13
N TYR A 312 -46.34 7.90 -8.88
CA TYR A 312 -47.23 7.61 -7.75
C TYR A 312 -48.54 8.43 -7.80
N ALA A 313 -48.48 9.68 -8.25
CA ALA A 313 -49.62 10.60 -8.36
C ALA A 313 -50.72 10.08 -9.29
N LEU A 314 -50.38 9.21 -10.25
CA LEU A 314 -51.34 8.52 -11.12
C LEU A 314 -52.34 7.64 -10.36
N TYR A 315 -52.06 7.27 -9.11
CA TYR A 315 -52.99 6.53 -8.26
C TYR A 315 -54.24 7.33 -7.88
N ASP A 316 -54.08 8.63 -7.57
CA ASP A 316 -55.18 9.53 -7.24
C ASP A 316 -54.94 10.94 -7.83
N PRO A 317 -55.23 11.13 -9.13
CA PRO A 317 -54.97 12.40 -9.83
C PRO A 317 -55.77 13.59 -9.28
N GLY A 318 -56.85 13.34 -8.53
CA GLY A 318 -57.73 14.36 -7.98
C GLY A 318 -57.19 15.05 -6.73
N ASN A 319 -56.18 14.49 -6.07
CA ASN A 319 -55.59 15.06 -4.86
C ASN A 319 -54.85 16.38 -5.16
N PHE A 320 -54.96 17.36 -4.25
CA PHE A 320 -54.38 18.69 -4.44
C PHE A 320 -52.86 18.66 -4.66
N LEU A 321 -52.14 17.75 -3.98
CA LEU A 321 -50.68 17.61 -4.15
C LEU A 321 -50.33 16.92 -5.46
N PHE A 322 -51.06 15.86 -5.81
CA PHE A 322 -50.78 15.00 -6.96
C PHE A 322 -51.11 15.68 -8.29
N ARG A 323 -52.06 16.64 -8.29
CA ARG A 323 -52.39 17.44 -9.48
C ARG A 323 -51.18 18.15 -10.10
N TYR A 324 -50.25 18.65 -9.27
CA TYR A 324 -49.04 19.32 -9.77
C TYR A 324 -48.06 18.35 -10.43
N PHE A 325 -47.98 17.12 -9.94
CA PHE A 325 -47.13 16.08 -10.50
C PHE A 325 -47.72 15.47 -11.78
N VAL A 326 -49.04 15.32 -11.86
CA VAL A 326 -49.74 14.83 -13.06
C VAL A 326 -49.57 15.76 -14.26
N TRP A 327 -49.38 17.06 -14.04
CA TRP A 327 -49.00 17.98 -15.11
C TRP A 327 -47.67 17.58 -15.78
N PHE A 328 -46.70 17.12 -14.98
CA PHE A 328 -45.41 16.64 -15.47
C PHE A 328 -45.56 15.35 -16.29
N ASP A 329 -46.45 14.45 -15.86
CA ASP A 329 -46.78 13.22 -16.59
C ASP A 329 -47.35 13.50 -17.98
N ASN A 330 -48.21 14.51 -18.11
CA ASN A 330 -48.80 14.89 -19.39
C ASN A 330 -47.80 15.56 -20.34
N LEU A 331 -46.81 16.28 -19.80
CA LEU A 331 -45.81 16.97 -20.61
C LEU A 331 -44.75 16.01 -21.17
N VAL A 332 -44.23 15.12 -20.32
CA VAL A 332 -43.11 14.22 -20.67
C VAL A 332 -43.61 12.90 -21.24
N GLY A 333 -44.79 12.44 -20.79
CA GLY A 333 -45.33 11.12 -21.08
C GLY A 333 -44.90 10.08 -20.03
N VAL A 334 -45.87 9.32 -19.53
CA VAL A 334 -45.71 8.32 -18.46
C VAL A 334 -44.60 7.30 -18.77
N GLN A 335 -44.49 6.88 -20.02
CA GLN A 335 -43.48 5.88 -20.41
C GLN A 335 -42.06 6.44 -20.36
N TYR A 336 -41.87 7.69 -20.78
CA TYR A 336 -40.58 8.37 -20.69
C TYR A 336 -40.20 8.65 -19.23
N LEU A 337 -41.16 8.95 -18.36
CA LEU A 337 -40.93 9.10 -16.93
C LEU A 337 -40.53 7.80 -16.25
N ARG A 338 -41.16 6.69 -16.62
CA ARG A 338 -40.74 5.36 -16.15
C ARG A 338 -39.31 5.05 -16.57
N LEU A 339 -38.97 5.33 -17.83
CA LEU A 339 -37.60 5.17 -18.33
C LEU A 339 -36.62 6.07 -17.59
N ALA A 340 -36.93 7.35 -17.41
CA ALA A 340 -36.09 8.29 -16.69
C ALA A 340 -35.85 7.85 -15.24
N HIS A 341 -36.91 7.44 -14.53
CA HIS A 341 -36.82 6.93 -13.17
C HIS A 341 -35.94 5.68 -13.07
N GLN A 342 -36.07 4.76 -14.05
CA GLN A 342 -35.22 3.57 -14.15
C GLN A 342 -33.75 3.93 -14.43
N LEU A 343 -33.49 4.90 -15.31
CA LEU A 343 -32.12 5.38 -15.60
C LEU A 343 -31.48 6.04 -14.38
N ILE A 344 -32.25 6.81 -13.60
CA ILE A 344 -31.77 7.42 -12.35
C ILE A 344 -31.35 6.34 -11.34
N MET A 345 -32.13 5.26 -11.21
CA MET A 345 -31.75 4.12 -10.38
C MET A 345 -30.42 3.51 -10.84
N TRP A 346 -30.18 3.39 -12.15
CA TRP A 346 -28.88 2.92 -12.67
C TRP A 346 -27.72 3.87 -12.34
N VAL A 347 -27.95 5.19 -12.37
CA VAL A 347 -26.96 6.17 -11.93
C VAL A 347 -26.60 5.98 -10.46
N PHE A 348 -27.59 5.74 -9.58
CA PHE A 348 -27.34 5.41 -8.17
C PHE A 348 -26.53 4.11 -8.02
N LEU A 349 -26.88 3.06 -8.76
CA LEU A 349 -26.15 1.79 -8.71
C LEU A 349 -24.71 1.90 -9.20
N ALA A 350 -24.42 2.77 -10.17
CA ALA A 350 -23.06 3.05 -10.61
C ALA A 350 -22.29 3.91 -9.60
N PHE A 351 -22.96 4.88 -8.97
CA PHE A 351 -22.37 5.78 -7.99
C PHE A 351 -21.90 5.07 -6.73
N ILE A 352 -22.69 4.15 -6.17
CA ILE A 352 -22.40 3.44 -4.90
C ILE A 352 -20.99 2.79 -4.90
N PRO A 353 -20.62 1.89 -5.84
CA PRO A 353 -19.32 1.24 -5.83
C PRO A 353 -18.17 2.23 -6.05
N ILE A 354 -18.36 3.24 -6.92
CA ILE A 354 -17.36 4.29 -7.15
C ILE A 354 -17.13 5.09 -5.85
N HIS A 355 -18.20 5.49 -5.18
CA HIS A 355 -18.15 6.25 -3.93
C HIS A 355 -17.46 5.45 -2.81
N VAL A 356 -17.78 4.16 -2.67
CA VAL A 356 -17.12 3.27 -1.70
C VAL A 356 -15.64 3.11 -2.02
N TYR A 357 -15.29 2.85 -3.29
CA TYR A 357 -13.90 2.71 -3.72
C TYR A 357 -13.08 3.96 -3.43
N LEU A 358 -13.57 5.14 -3.83
CA LEU A 358 -12.87 6.40 -3.59
C LEU A 358 -12.71 6.69 -2.10
N SER A 359 -13.71 6.35 -1.29
CA SER A 359 -13.64 6.52 0.17
C SER A 359 -12.61 5.58 0.81
N VAL A 360 -12.55 4.31 0.38
CA VAL A 360 -11.54 3.34 0.85
C VAL A 360 -10.14 3.74 0.39
N ARG A 361 -9.99 4.22 -0.85
CA ARG A 361 -8.70 4.69 -1.37
C ARG A 361 -8.21 5.91 -0.59
N ALA A 362 -9.06 6.90 -0.34
CA ALA A 362 -8.69 8.08 0.45
C ALA A 362 -8.26 7.69 1.87
N ASP A 363 -8.96 6.73 2.48
CA ASP A 363 -8.62 6.26 3.83
C ASP A 363 -7.30 5.45 3.87
N THR A 364 -7.04 4.61 2.87
CA THR A 364 -5.87 3.72 2.84
C THR A 364 -4.60 4.37 2.29
N VAL A 365 -4.73 5.23 1.28
CA VAL A 365 -3.60 5.90 0.60
C VAL A 365 -3.31 7.25 1.24
N GLU A 366 -4.34 8.06 1.47
CA GLU A 366 -4.20 9.46 1.92
C GLU A 366 -4.31 9.58 3.46
N ARG A 367 -4.69 8.50 4.16
CA ARG A 367 -4.84 8.43 5.63
C ARG A 367 -5.75 9.53 6.20
N GLU A 368 -6.77 9.94 5.44
CA GLU A 368 -7.64 11.06 5.81
C GLU A 368 -8.70 10.72 6.88
N GLY A 369 -8.93 9.43 7.19
CA GLY A 369 -9.92 9.03 8.19
C GLY A 369 -11.37 9.26 7.75
N ALA A 370 -11.63 9.39 6.44
CA ALA A 370 -12.94 9.76 5.91
C ALA A 370 -14.04 8.73 6.24
N LEU A 371 -13.74 7.44 6.06
CA LEU A 371 -14.65 6.34 6.40
C LEU A 371 -14.88 6.24 7.91
N SER A 372 -13.81 6.34 8.69
CA SER A 372 -13.93 6.33 10.15
C SER A 372 -14.80 7.50 10.64
N SER A 373 -14.74 8.65 9.97
CA SER A 373 -15.51 9.83 10.37
C SER A 373 -17.03 9.69 10.18
N ILE A 374 -17.51 9.00 9.13
CA ILE A 374 -18.97 8.82 8.95
C ILE A 374 -19.58 7.85 9.97
N VAL A 375 -18.75 7.00 10.57
CA VAL A 375 -19.16 6.09 11.65
C VAL A 375 -18.97 6.74 13.01
N SER A 376 -17.79 7.28 13.31
CA SER A 376 -17.42 7.80 14.62
C SER A 376 -17.82 9.25 14.88
N GLY A 377 -18.04 10.05 13.83
CA GLY A 377 -18.43 11.47 13.91
C GLY A 377 -17.27 12.46 13.83
N GLY A 378 -16.02 12.00 13.86
CA GLY A 378 -14.87 12.89 13.83
C GLY A 378 -13.63 12.25 13.24
N ARG A 379 -12.59 13.07 13.09
CA ARG A 379 -11.31 12.68 12.48
C ARG A 379 -10.18 12.93 13.46
N TRP A 380 -9.19 12.04 13.45
CA TRP A 380 -7.93 12.24 14.16
C TRP A 380 -6.96 12.95 13.24
N CYS A 381 -6.66 14.21 13.54
CA CYS A 381 -5.73 15.02 12.76
C CYS A 381 -4.38 15.09 13.47
N ARG A 382 -3.29 14.95 12.73
CA ARG A 382 -1.93 15.10 13.26
C ARG A 382 -1.63 16.59 13.46
N LYS A 383 -1.15 16.98 14.63
CA LYS A 383 -0.64 18.34 14.90
C LYS A 383 0.47 18.71 13.90
N GLY A 384 0.48 19.96 13.44
CA GLY A 384 1.40 20.45 12.40
C GLY A 384 1.00 20.16 10.95
N THR A 385 -0.11 19.46 10.69
CA THR A 385 -0.63 19.29 9.31
C THR A 385 -1.40 20.53 8.87
N ARG A 386 -1.01 21.15 7.76
CA ARG A 386 -1.73 22.30 7.19
C ARG A 386 -2.96 21.82 6.41
N PHE A 387 -4.14 22.10 6.95
CA PHE A 387 -5.41 21.87 6.27
C PHE A 387 -5.89 23.16 5.60
N GLU A 388 -6.43 23.06 4.39
CA GLU A 388 -6.92 24.23 3.63
C GLU A 388 -8.25 24.80 4.16
N ASP A 389 -9.03 23.97 4.84
CA ASP A 389 -10.35 24.27 5.41
C ASP A 389 -10.37 24.23 6.95
N GLY A 390 -9.22 23.95 7.58
CA GLY A 390 -9.03 23.99 9.02
C GLY A 390 -8.88 25.40 9.59
N PRO A 391 -9.02 25.58 10.91
CA PRO A 391 -8.53 26.80 11.55
C PRO A 391 -7.04 27.01 11.23
N PRO A 392 -6.54 28.27 11.13
CA PRO A 392 -5.11 28.52 11.05
C PRO A 392 -4.44 27.80 12.24
N THR A 393 -3.31 27.17 11.94
CA THR A 393 -2.59 26.20 12.77
C THR A 393 -2.79 26.43 14.28
N ILE A 394 -3.29 25.39 14.99
CA ILE A 394 -3.08 25.29 16.43
C ILE A 394 -1.63 24.85 16.59
N ASP A 395 -0.73 25.82 16.46
CA ASP A 395 0.66 25.69 16.90
C ASP A 395 0.64 25.91 18.41
N ASP A 396 0.73 24.82 19.16
CA ASP A 396 1.25 24.79 20.54
C ASP A 396 1.94 23.43 20.78
#